data_AF-A0AA35MDV4-F1
#
_entry.id   AF-A0AA35MDV4-F1
#
_cell.length_a   1.000
_cell.length_b   1.000
_cell.length_c   1.000
_cell.angle_alpha   90.00
_cell.angle_beta   90.00
_cell.angle_gamma   90.00
#
_symmetry.space_group_name_H-M   'P 1'
#
loop_
_entity.id
_entity.type
_entity.pdbx_description
1 polymer ?
#
loop_
_entity_poly.entity_id
_entity_poly.type
_entity_poly.pdbx_seq_one_letter_code
_entity_poly.pdbx_strand_id
1 'polypeptide(L)'
;MLRQRESLADDSWAPFFDTLTDVNNDSEKLKGCFNIIIDNLSNLHTARLSCADGPQYYFELNQAKQVFVPENVSFIHQFFRFSHPEVPIVHRPSFSPQEAHPVLLMAVFLCGSMHAAPSDVALSTPLLFDLAEEYAFNTLRGLLDKYVNHGVMETDSMVELARLNQVLQGALLMHGLQFIMNEPQRRERNRDRRLPVLVSTIRKLGFANARHSRVPEGEPVDWDEFILKETQISLQHNRDIGKVVGDAATMCLSIGTST
;
A
#
# COMPACT_ATOMS: atom_id res chain seq x y z
N MET A 1 17.35 36.61 4.55
CA MET A 1 15.98 36.97 4.97
C MET A 1 15.22 35.67 5.24
N LEU A 2 15.15 35.28 6.52
CA LEU A 2 14.46 34.09 6.99
C LEU A 2 12.95 34.37 6.97
N ARG A 3 12.20 33.66 6.12
CA ARG A 3 10.74 33.72 6.16
C ARG A 3 10.26 32.63 7.13
N GLN A 4 9.82 33.06 8.32
CA GLN A 4 9.08 32.23 9.26
C GLN A 4 7.93 31.53 8.52
N ARG A 5 7.92 30.20 8.51
CA ARG A 5 6.69 29.43 8.30
C ARG A 5 6.01 29.32 9.66
N GLU A 6 5.24 30.35 10.00
CA GLU A 6 4.27 30.27 11.09
C GLU A 6 3.19 29.24 10.73
N SER A 7 2.98 28.29 11.64
CA SER A 7 1.68 27.69 11.98
C SER A 7 0.64 27.55 10.85
N LEU A 8 0.79 26.52 10.01
CA LEU A 8 -0.30 26.00 9.17
C LEU A 8 -0.74 24.60 9.61
N ALA A 9 -0.57 24.26 10.89
CA ALA A 9 -1.36 23.21 11.51
C ALA A 9 -2.73 23.81 11.87
N ASP A 10 -3.54 24.06 10.85
CA ASP A 10 -4.98 24.14 11.06
C ASP A 10 -5.43 22.70 11.38
N ASP A 11 -5.44 22.37 12.67
CA ASP A 11 -5.89 21.08 13.20
C ASP A 11 -7.42 20.88 13.06
N SER A 12 -8.10 21.73 12.25
CA SER A 12 -9.52 21.63 11.91
C SER A 12 -9.91 20.32 11.21
N TRP A 13 -8.94 19.55 10.70
CA TRP A 13 -9.16 18.22 10.10
C TRP A 13 -9.07 17.05 11.09
N ALA A 14 -8.55 17.27 12.31
CA ALA A 14 -8.42 16.25 13.35
C ALA A 14 -9.75 15.53 13.69
N PRO A 15 -10.93 16.20 13.74
CA PRO A 15 -12.18 15.55 14.15
C PRO A 15 -12.65 14.43 13.21
N PHE A 16 -12.23 14.41 11.94
CA PHE A 16 -12.60 13.34 11.01
C PHE A 16 -11.83 12.04 11.28
N PHE A 17 -10.68 12.10 11.95
CA PHE A 17 -9.83 10.95 12.24
C PHE A 17 -10.24 10.20 13.52
N ASP A 18 -11.00 10.82 14.42
CA ASP A 18 -11.36 10.28 15.74
C ASP A 18 -12.66 9.46 15.76
N THR A 19 -13.43 9.46 14.66
CA THR A 19 -14.64 8.64 14.53
C THR A 19 -14.33 7.24 14.00
N LEU A 20 -13.63 6.44 14.81
CA LEU A 20 -13.69 4.98 14.73
C LEU A 20 -14.30 4.47 16.05
N THR A 21 -15.58 4.10 15.96
CA THR A 21 -16.44 3.56 17.02
C THR A 21 -15.98 2.20 17.56
N ASP A 22 -16.40 1.86 18.79
CA ASP A 22 -16.18 0.61 19.55
C ASP A 22 -14.75 0.03 19.53
N VAL A 23 -13.85 0.79 20.15
CA VAL A 23 -12.39 0.59 20.26
C VAL A 23 -11.96 -0.86 20.56
N ASN A 24 -12.74 -1.61 21.35
CA ASN A 24 -12.34 -2.96 21.79
C ASN A 24 -12.54 -4.04 20.72
N ASN A 25 -13.67 -4.03 20.00
CA ASN A 25 -13.96 -5.02 18.97
C ASN A 25 -13.10 -4.78 17.71
N ASP A 26 -12.88 -3.50 17.39
CA ASP A 26 -12.08 -3.10 16.23
C ASP A 26 -10.60 -3.38 16.42
N SER A 27 -10.10 -3.30 17.67
CA SER A 27 -8.73 -3.66 18.02
C SER A 27 -8.44 -5.16 17.84
N GLU A 28 -9.35 -6.04 18.30
CA GLU A 28 -9.16 -7.49 18.15
C GLU A 28 -9.27 -7.97 16.69
N LYS A 29 -10.19 -7.38 15.90
CA LYS A 29 -10.24 -7.65 14.46
C LYS A 29 -8.96 -7.21 13.75
N LEU A 30 -8.48 -6.00 14.04
CA LEU A 30 -7.25 -5.46 13.45
C LEU A 30 -6.03 -6.32 13.83
N LYS A 31 -5.95 -6.77 15.08
CA LYS A 31 -4.94 -7.73 15.55
C LYS A 31 -5.00 -9.04 14.77
N GLY A 32 -6.19 -9.55 14.47
CA GLY A 32 -6.40 -10.69 13.58
C GLY A 32 -5.80 -10.45 12.18
N CYS A 33 -6.06 -9.28 11.58
CA CYS A 33 -5.49 -8.91 10.29
C CYS A 33 -3.95 -8.80 10.33
N PHE A 34 -3.38 -8.26 11.41
CA PHE A 34 -1.93 -8.21 11.60
C PHE A 34 -1.30 -9.59 11.78
N ASN A 35 -1.95 -10.51 12.51
CA ASN A 35 -1.46 -11.89 12.61
C ASN A 35 -1.40 -12.57 11.24
N ILE A 36 -2.41 -12.35 10.38
CA ILE A 36 -2.38 -12.87 9.00
C ILE A 36 -1.17 -12.32 8.22
N ILE A 37 -0.83 -11.04 8.39
CA ILE A 37 0.36 -10.45 7.75
C ILE A 37 1.64 -11.10 8.28
N ILE A 38 1.77 -11.22 9.61
CA ILE A 38 2.94 -11.83 10.26
C ILE A 38 3.13 -13.28 9.79
N ASP A 39 2.05 -14.07 9.74
CA ASP A 39 2.08 -15.47 9.32
C ASP A 39 2.50 -15.58 7.85
N ASN A 40 1.94 -14.74 6.98
CA ASN A 40 2.30 -14.71 5.56
C ASN A 40 3.78 -14.36 5.31
N LEU A 41 4.30 -13.35 6.02
CA LEU A 41 5.71 -12.98 5.94
C LEU A 41 6.61 -14.10 6.48
N SER A 42 6.24 -14.70 7.61
CA SER A 42 6.98 -15.82 8.21
C SER A 42 7.05 -17.02 7.26
N ASN A 43 5.91 -17.41 6.68
CA ASN A 43 5.83 -18.51 5.72
C ASN A 43 6.68 -18.23 4.47
N LEU A 44 6.65 -16.99 3.96
CA LEU A 44 7.49 -16.59 2.83
C LEU A 44 8.97 -16.67 3.19
N HIS A 45 9.37 -16.18 4.36
CA HIS A 45 10.75 -16.23 4.82
C HIS A 45 11.25 -17.68 4.96
N THR A 46 10.47 -18.57 5.59
CA THR A 46 10.80 -20.00 5.72
C THR A 46 10.90 -20.69 4.35
N ALA A 47 9.98 -20.39 3.42
CA ALA A 47 10.06 -20.91 2.06
C ALA A 47 11.36 -20.47 1.35
N ARG A 48 11.83 -19.24 1.61
CA ARG A 48 13.07 -18.70 1.03
C ARG A 48 14.33 -19.28 1.66
N LEU A 49 14.35 -19.53 2.96
CA LEU A 49 15.46 -20.25 3.63
C LEU A 49 15.66 -21.66 3.06
N SER A 50 14.59 -22.27 2.55
CA SER A 50 14.63 -23.61 1.95
C SER A 50 15.13 -23.62 0.50
N CYS A 51 15.27 -22.45 -0.15
CA CYS A 51 15.76 -22.32 -1.53
C CYS A 51 17.21 -21.83 -1.55
N ALA A 52 18.11 -22.60 -2.16
CA ALA A 52 19.54 -22.30 -2.21
C ALA A 52 19.92 -21.05 -3.05
N ASP A 53 19.08 -20.65 -4.01
CA ASP A 53 19.41 -19.64 -5.03
C ASP A 53 18.65 -18.30 -4.88
N GLY A 54 18.05 -18.02 -3.71
CA GLY A 54 17.26 -16.82 -3.47
C GLY A 54 18.04 -15.69 -2.79
N PRO A 55 17.66 -14.40 -2.99
CA PRO A 55 18.13 -13.32 -2.12
C PRO A 55 17.70 -13.61 -0.68
N GLN A 56 18.65 -13.56 0.25
CA GLN A 56 18.37 -13.70 1.68
C GLN A 56 17.86 -12.37 2.22
N TYR A 57 16.57 -12.30 2.51
CA TYR A 57 16.00 -11.17 3.22
C TYR A 57 16.18 -11.37 4.72
N TYR A 58 16.67 -10.33 5.40
CA TYR A 58 16.64 -10.30 6.85
C TYR A 58 15.19 -10.22 7.32
N PHE A 59 14.78 -11.12 8.19
CA PHE A 59 13.46 -11.11 8.80
C PHE A 59 13.55 -11.67 10.22
N GLU A 60 13.05 -10.89 11.18
CA GLU A 60 12.90 -11.34 12.55
C GLU A 60 11.43 -11.35 12.95
N LEU A 61 10.93 -12.53 13.29
CA LEU A 61 9.53 -12.71 13.71
C LEU A 61 9.16 -11.83 14.91
N ASN A 62 10.07 -11.70 15.87
CA ASN A 62 9.82 -10.88 17.06
C ASN A 62 9.66 -9.40 16.72
N GLN A 63 10.44 -8.91 15.76
CA GLN A 63 10.32 -7.54 15.26
C GLN A 63 9.01 -7.33 14.51
N ALA A 64 8.64 -8.26 13.62
CA ALA A 64 7.34 -8.20 12.93
C ALA A 64 6.17 -8.16 13.93
N LYS A 65 6.25 -8.94 15.02
CA LYS A 65 5.27 -8.95 16.12
C LYS A 65 5.24 -7.66 16.95
N GLN A 66 6.32 -6.89 16.99
CA GLN A 66 6.34 -5.58 17.66
C GLN A 66 5.82 -4.47 16.75
N VAL A 67 6.02 -4.61 15.44
CA VAL A 67 5.59 -3.64 14.43
C VAL A 67 4.09 -3.78 14.14
N PHE A 68 3.61 -4.97 13.81
CA PHE A 68 2.22 -5.21 13.42
C PHE A 68 1.33 -5.48 14.64
N VAL A 69 1.01 -4.42 15.36
CA VAL A 69 0.11 -4.47 16.53
C VAL A 69 -0.86 -3.27 16.52
N PRO A 70 -2.07 -3.41 17.11
CA PRO A 70 -3.06 -2.33 17.14
C PRO A 70 -2.54 -1.01 17.74
N GLU A 71 -1.61 -1.07 18.69
CA GLU A 71 -1.01 0.11 19.33
C GLU A 71 -0.29 1.02 18.33
N ASN A 72 0.19 0.45 17.22
CA ASN A 72 0.86 1.17 16.15
C ASN A 72 -0.10 1.62 15.03
N VAL A 73 -1.43 1.56 15.23
CA VAL A 73 -2.44 1.97 14.23
C VAL A 73 -2.24 3.40 13.73
N SER A 74 -1.59 4.26 14.53
CA SER A 74 -1.21 5.63 14.14
C SER A 74 -0.44 5.69 12.81
N PHE A 75 0.28 4.64 12.42
CA PHE A 75 0.96 4.58 11.13
C PHE A 75 -0.02 4.67 9.95
N ILE A 76 -1.21 4.05 10.05
CA ILE A 76 -2.25 4.17 9.02
C ILE A 76 -2.70 5.63 8.88
N HIS A 77 -2.88 6.33 9.99
CA HIS A 77 -3.24 7.76 9.98
C HIS A 77 -2.14 8.61 9.33
N GLN A 78 -0.88 8.32 9.65
CA GLN A 78 0.27 9.00 9.07
C GLN A 78 0.36 8.78 7.55
N PHE A 79 0.06 7.58 7.05
CA PHE A 79 -0.05 7.33 5.62
C PHE A 79 -1.07 8.26 4.96
N PHE A 80 -2.30 8.33 5.49
CA PHE A 80 -3.34 9.19 4.90
C PHE A 80 -3.06 10.68 5.05
N ARG A 81 -2.26 11.08 6.04
CA ARG A 81 -1.87 12.47 6.25
C ARG A 81 -0.75 12.91 5.32
N PHE A 82 0.26 12.06 5.10
CA PHE A 82 1.51 12.47 4.46
C PHE A 82 1.75 11.83 3.10
N SER A 83 1.47 10.53 2.93
CA SER A 83 1.73 9.82 1.66
C SER A 83 0.55 9.89 0.69
N HIS A 84 -0.68 9.81 1.20
CA HIS A 84 -1.90 9.79 0.38
C HIS A 84 -2.11 11.05 -0.48
N PRO A 85 -1.83 12.28 -0.01
CA PRO A 85 -1.95 13.46 -0.87
C PRO A 85 -1.06 13.43 -2.10
N GLU A 86 0.11 12.78 -2.00
CA GLU A 86 1.06 12.65 -3.12
C GLU A 86 0.72 11.45 -4.02
N VAL A 87 0.16 10.38 -3.44
CA VAL A 87 -0.16 9.14 -4.14
C VAL A 87 -1.57 8.66 -3.74
N PRO A 88 -2.64 9.28 -4.26
CA PRO A 88 -4.02 9.01 -3.84
C PRO A 88 -4.59 7.74 -4.50
N ILE A 89 -3.83 6.64 -4.44
CA ILE A 89 -4.23 5.37 -5.08
C ILE A 89 -5.21 4.56 -4.24
N VAL A 90 -5.35 4.88 -2.94
CA VAL A 90 -6.32 4.26 -2.02
C VAL A 90 -7.50 5.21 -1.83
N HIS A 91 -8.72 4.75 -2.04
CA HIS A 91 -9.91 5.55 -1.75
C HIS A 91 -10.11 5.64 -0.23
N ARG A 92 -9.70 6.77 0.36
CA ARG A 92 -9.66 6.97 1.81
C ARG A 92 -11.01 6.74 2.52
N PRO A 93 -12.16 7.25 2.03
CA PRO A 93 -13.44 7.06 2.72
C PRO A 93 -13.91 5.60 2.81
N SER A 94 -13.48 4.73 1.89
CA SER A 94 -13.87 3.32 1.87
C SER A 94 -12.79 2.38 2.40
N PHE A 95 -11.67 2.92 2.90
CA PHE A 95 -10.60 2.09 3.43
C PHE A 95 -10.93 1.68 4.87
N SER A 96 -11.16 0.39 5.07
CA SER A 96 -11.32 -0.23 6.38
C SER A 96 -10.12 -1.14 6.66
N PRO A 97 -9.27 -0.85 7.67
CA PRO A 97 -8.13 -1.70 8.02
C PRO A 97 -8.50 -3.16 8.28
N GLN A 98 -9.70 -3.40 8.84
CA GLN A 98 -10.18 -4.72 9.23
C GLN A 98 -10.69 -5.55 8.03
N GLU A 99 -11.06 -4.89 6.94
CA GLU A 99 -11.62 -5.54 5.74
C GLU A 99 -10.66 -5.52 4.54
N ALA A 100 -9.63 -4.68 4.61
CA ALA A 100 -8.61 -4.58 3.58
C ALA A 100 -7.82 -5.89 3.42
N HIS A 101 -7.48 -6.21 2.17
CA HIS A 101 -6.60 -7.31 1.86
C HIS A 101 -5.25 -7.15 2.59
N PRO A 102 -4.65 -8.21 3.15
CA PRO A 102 -3.42 -8.14 3.96
C PRO A 102 -2.28 -7.37 3.28
N VAL A 103 -2.10 -7.56 1.96
CA VAL A 103 -1.11 -6.83 1.16
C VAL A 103 -1.33 -5.31 1.19
N LEU A 104 -2.57 -4.85 1.05
CA LEU A 104 -2.88 -3.41 1.07
C LEU A 104 -2.71 -2.83 2.46
N LEU A 105 -3.26 -3.49 3.49
CA LEU A 105 -3.12 -3.08 4.88
C LEU A 105 -1.64 -2.95 5.27
N MET A 106 -0.85 -3.99 4.99
CA MET A 106 0.59 -4.00 5.25
C MET A 106 1.30 -2.84 4.54
N ALA A 107 1.01 -2.60 3.27
CA ALA A 107 1.67 -1.54 2.51
C ALA A 107 1.32 -0.13 3.01
N VAL A 108 0.04 0.12 3.30
CA VAL A 108 -0.45 1.37 3.91
C VAL A 108 0.24 1.59 5.26
N PHE A 109 0.27 0.56 6.10
CA PHE A 109 0.88 0.60 7.42
C PHE A 109 2.39 0.89 7.37
N LEU A 110 3.14 0.16 6.53
CA LEU A 110 4.59 0.35 6.40
C LEU A 110 4.95 1.69 5.76
N CYS A 111 4.20 2.15 4.73
CA CYS A 111 4.40 3.48 4.16
C CYS A 111 4.13 4.58 5.19
N GLY A 112 3.13 4.38 6.05
CA GLY A 112 2.82 5.28 7.14
C GLY A 112 3.93 5.37 8.18
N SER A 113 4.56 4.24 8.52
CA SER A 113 5.66 4.18 9.50
C SER A 113 6.85 5.08 9.17
N MET A 114 7.05 5.44 7.89
CA MET A 114 8.09 6.37 7.45
C MET A 114 7.92 7.79 8.00
N HIS A 115 6.70 8.15 8.38
CA HIS A 115 6.35 9.47 8.89
C HIS A 115 6.13 9.47 10.41
N ALA A 116 6.45 8.35 11.07
CA ALA A 116 6.27 8.20 12.50
C ALA A 116 7.33 8.99 13.26
N ALA A 117 6.96 9.44 14.46
CA ALA A 117 7.96 9.96 15.39
C ALA A 117 9.03 8.89 15.65
N PRO A 118 10.32 9.26 15.72
CA PRO A 118 11.40 8.32 15.96
C PRO A 118 11.13 7.50 17.23
N SER A 119 11.02 6.18 17.05
CA SER A 119 10.83 5.19 18.10
C SER A 119 11.52 3.91 17.66
N ASP A 120 11.89 3.04 18.60
CA ASP A 120 12.56 1.77 18.29
C ASP A 120 11.74 0.95 17.27
N VAL A 121 10.40 0.97 17.42
CA VAL A 121 9.48 0.31 16.50
C VAL A 121 9.52 0.96 15.11
N ALA A 122 9.38 2.29 15.00
CA ALA A 122 9.43 2.97 13.70
C ALA A 122 10.77 2.78 12.98
N LEU A 123 11.87 2.83 13.73
CA LEU A 123 13.22 2.63 13.19
C LEU A 123 13.48 1.18 12.75
N SER A 124 12.71 0.23 13.27
CA SER A 124 12.81 -1.19 12.92
C SER A 124 12.03 -1.58 11.66
N THR A 125 11.01 -0.82 11.26
CA THR A 125 10.15 -1.18 10.12
C THR A 125 10.88 -1.33 8.78
N PRO A 126 11.97 -0.59 8.46
CA PRO A 126 12.68 -0.75 7.19
C PRO A 126 13.25 -2.14 6.96
N LEU A 127 13.50 -2.90 8.04
CA LEU A 127 13.95 -4.29 7.95
C LEU A 127 12.89 -5.23 7.34
N LEU A 128 11.61 -4.85 7.40
CA LEU A 128 10.50 -5.62 6.85
C LEU A 128 10.23 -5.33 5.37
N PHE A 129 10.78 -4.23 4.82
CA PHE A 129 10.36 -3.71 3.52
C PHE A 129 10.67 -4.65 2.34
N ASP A 130 11.83 -5.31 2.35
CA ASP A 130 12.21 -6.19 1.24
C ASP A 130 11.33 -7.45 1.18
N LEU A 131 11.06 -8.06 2.34
CA LEU A 131 10.19 -9.23 2.42
C LEU A 131 8.73 -8.88 2.14
N ALA A 132 8.26 -7.74 2.64
CA ALA A 132 6.92 -7.22 2.38
C ALA A 132 6.70 -6.90 0.89
N GLU A 133 7.69 -6.29 0.24
CA GLU A 133 7.67 -6.05 -1.20
C GLU A 133 7.59 -7.39 -1.96
N GLU A 134 8.44 -8.36 -1.61
CA GLU A 134 8.41 -9.66 -2.27
C GLU A 134 7.06 -10.37 -2.08
N TYR A 135 6.49 -10.35 -0.87
CA TYR A 135 5.16 -10.88 -0.58
C TYR A 135 4.10 -10.23 -1.48
N ALA A 136 4.05 -8.89 -1.53
CA ALA A 136 3.08 -8.16 -2.35
C ALA A 136 3.16 -8.57 -3.83
N PHE A 137 4.36 -8.67 -4.40
CA PHE A 137 4.55 -9.03 -5.79
C PHE A 137 4.29 -10.52 -6.09
N ASN A 138 4.58 -11.43 -5.16
CA ASN A 138 4.22 -12.85 -5.30
C ASN A 138 2.70 -13.02 -5.30
N THR A 139 2.01 -12.38 -4.36
CA THR A 139 0.55 -12.41 -4.28
C THR A 139 -0.08 -11.79 -5.53
N LEU A 140 0.45 -10.67 -6.02
CA LEU A 140 -0.04 -10.03 -7.24
C LEU A 140 0.05 -10.96 -8.46
N ARG A 141 1.20 -11.61 -8.66
CA ARG A 141 1.37 -12.58 -9.75
C ARG A 141 0.39 -13.73 -9.63
N GLY A 142 0.31 -14.35 -8.46
CA GLY A 142 -0.57 -15.50 -8.22
C GLY A 142 -2.06 -15.18 -8.45
N LEU A 143 -2.52 -14.00 -8.02
CA LEU A 143 -3.91 -13.59 -8.27
C LEU A 143 -4.14 -13.21 -9.73
N LEU A 144 -3.21 -12.50 -10.37
CA LEU A 144 -3.33 -12.14 -11.78
C LEU A 144 -3.38 -13.37 -12.68
N ASP A 145 -2.52 -14.36 -12.42
CA ASP A 145 -2.50 -15.60 -13.18
C ASP A 145 -3.82 -16.37 -13.02
N LYS A 146 -4.39 -16.39 -11.81
CA LYS A 146 -5.71 -16.97 -11.58
C LYS A 146 -6.80 -16.22 -12.35
N TYR A 147 -6.80 -14.89 -12.27
CA TYR A 147 -7.78 -14.02 -12.92
C TYR A 147 -7.77 -14.17 -14.44
N VAL A 148 -6.58 -14.18 -15.05
CA VAL A 148 -6.43 -14.27 -16.52
C VAL A 148 -6.72 -15.68 -17.04
N ASN A 149 -6.29 -16.73 -16.34
CA ASN A 149 -6.36 -18.10 -16.86
C ASN A 149 -7.69 -18.80 -16.58
N HIS A 150 -8.39 -18.48 -15.48
CA HIS A 150 -9.58 -19.22 -15.08
C HIS A 150 -10.91 -18.62 -15.56
N GLY A 151 -10.91 -17.44 -16.20
CA GLY A 151 -12.11 -16.82 -16.78
C GLY A 151 -13.24 -16.71 -15.75
N VAL A 152 -13.27 -15.63 -14.99
CA VAL A 152 -14.17 -15.53 -13.83
C VAL A 152 -15.63 -15.77 -14.22
N MET A 153 -16.34 -16.64 -13.49
CA MET A 153 -17.80 -16.72 -13.55
C MET A 153 -18.37 -15.32 -13.27
N GLU A 154 -19.28 -14.82 -14.10
CA GLU A 154 -19.72 -13.41 -14.14
C GLU A 154 -20.05 -12.79 -12.76
N THR A 155 -20.57 -13.59 -11.83
CA THR A 155 -20.95 -13.17 -10.46
C THR A 155 -19.79 -13.02 -9.46
N ASP A 156 -18.69 -13.77 -9.60
CA ASP A 156 -17.49 -13.65 -8.72
C ASP A 156 -16.47 -12.62 -9.26
N SER A 157 -16.72 -12.10 -10.46
CA SER A 157 -15.78 -11.23 -11.19
C SER A 157 -15.48 -9.92 -10.47
N MET A 158 -16.48 -9.28 -9.87
CA MET A 158 -16.29 -8.00 -9.18
C MET A 158 -15.52 -8.15 -7.86
N VAL A 159 -15.80 -9.21 -7.09
CA VAL A 159 -15.11 -9.46 -5.81
C VAL A 159 -13.63 -9.78 -6.06
N GLU A 160 -13.35 -10.65 -7.04
CA GLU A 160 -11.95 -10.99 -7.40
C GLU A 160 -11.22 -9.78 -8.01
N LEU A 161 -11.90 -8.95 -8.80
CA LEU A 161 -11.33 -7.71 -9.32
C LEU A 161 -11.05 -6.69 -8.21
N ALA A 162 -11.96 -6.53 -7.25
CA ALA A 162 -11.74 -5.68 -6.08
C ALA A 162 -10.54 -6.16 -5.26
N ARG A 163 -10.43 -7.46 -5.03
CA ARG A 163 -9.28 -8.08 -4.36
C ARG A 163 -7.98 -7.82 -5.12
N LEU A 164 -7.98 -8.04 -6.43
CA LEU A 164 -6.80 -7.81 -7.28
C LEU A 164 -6.39 -6.33 -7.31
N ASN A 165 -7.36 -5.41 -7.32
CA ASN A 165 -7.12 -3.97 -7.19
C ASN A 165 -6.42 -3.64 -5.87
N GLN A 166 -6.88 -4.20 -4.75
CA GLN A 166 -6.24 -3.97 -3.45
C GLN A 166 -4.81 -4.50 -3.39
N VAL A 167 -4.55 -5.69 -3.96
CA VAL A 167 -3.18 -6.22 -4.06
C VAL A 167 -2.30 -5.37 -4.97
N LEU A 168 -2.84 -4.86 -6.08
CA LEU A 168 -2.13 -3.96 -6.99
C LEU A 168 -1.81 -2.61 -6.30
N GLN A 169 -2.76 -2.02 -5.57
CA GLN A 169 -2.54 -0.83 -4.76
C GLN A 169 -1.40 -1.06 -3.76
N GLY A 170 -1.44 -2.16 -3.00
CA GLY A 170 -0.38 -2.48 -2.04
C GLY A 170 0.99 -2.70 -2.71
N ALA A 171 1.04 -3.38 -3.86
CA ALA A 171 2.27 -3.55 -4.62
C ALA A 171 2.85 -2.22 -5.16
N LEU A 172 2.00 -1.29 -5.58
CA LEU A 172 2.40 0.06 -6.00
C LEU A 172 2.96 0.88 -4.83
N LEU A 173 2.32 0.81 -3.66
CA LEU A 173 2.82 1.44 -2.44
C LEU A 173 4.19 0.89 -2.05
N MET A 174 4.36 -0.43 -2.03
CA MET A 174 5.66 -1.06 -1.74
C MET A 174 6.74 -0.70 -2.77
N HIS A 175 6.37 -0.63 -4.06
CA HIS A 175 7.27 -0.16 -5.10
C HIS A 175 7.72 1.29 -4.86
N GLY A 176 6.78 2.18 -4.54
CA GLY A 176 7.07 3.58 -4.19
C GLY A 176 7.97 3.70 -2.95
N LEU A 177 7.66 2.94 -1.89
CA LEU A 177 8.45 2.89 -0.67
C LEU A 177 9.91 2.48 -0.95
N GLN A 178 10.11 1.41 -1.71
CA GLN A 178 11.44 0.93 -2.07
C GLN A 178 12.19 1.88 -3.00
N PHE A 179 11.45 2.63 -3.84
CA PHE A 179 12.04 3.67 -4.67
C PHE A 179 12.58 4.83 -3.82
N ILE A 180 11.86 5.27 -2.78
CA ILE A 180 12.31 6.33 -1.85
C ILE A 180 13.60 5.94 -1.12
N MET A 181 13.73 4.66 -0.73
CA MET A 181 14.93 4.16 -0.03
C MET A 181 16.21 4.26 -0.88
N ASN A 182 16.09 4.36 -2.21
CA ASN A 182 17.15 4.75 -3.14
C ASN A 182 18.48 3.95 -3.06
N GLU A 183 18.43 2.69 -2.66
CA GLU A 183 19.58 1.79 -2.62
C GLU A 183 19.82 1.18 -4.03
N PRO A 184 21.07 1.04 -4.50
CA PRO A 184 21.33 0.66 -5.90
C PRO A 184 20.71 -0.66 -6.33
N GLN A 185 20.78 -1.70 -5.48
CA GLN A 185 20.25 -3.02 -5.81
C GLN A 185 18.70 -3.00 -5.84
N ARG A 186 18.08 -2.31 -4.87
CA ARG A 186 16.64 -2.02 -4.85
C ARG A 186 16.18 -1.25 -6.10
N ARG A 187 16.92 -0.23 -6.54
CA ARG A 187 16.58 0.54 -7.76
C ARG A 187 16.56 -0.32 -9.01
N GLU A 188 17.59 -1.14 -9.21
CA GLU A 188 17.68 -2.04 -10.35
C GLU A 188 16.51 -3.05 -10.33
N ARG A 189 16.27 -3.67 -9.17
CA ARG A 189 15.13 -4.58 -8.98
C ARG A 189 13.80 -3.90 -9.27
N ASN A 190 13.60 -2.68 -8.78
CA ASN A 190 12.36 -1.94 -9.01
C ASN A 190 12.15 -1.62 -10.49
N ARG A 191 13.18 -1.12 -11.17
CA ARG A 191 13.12 -0.76 -12.59
C ARG A 191 12.97 -1.98 -13.50
N ASP A 192 13.76 -3.02 -13.27
CA ASP A 192 13.94 -4.10 -14.24
C ASP A 192 13.02 -5.30 -13.97
N ARG A 193 12.54 -5.46 -12.73
CA ARG A 193 11.67 -6.60 -12.34
C ARG A 193 10.29 -6.18 -11.87
N ARG A 194 10.16 -5.12 -11.06
CA ARG A 194 8.87 -4.76 -10.43
C ARG A 194 7.98 -3.91 -11.32
N LEU A 195 8.53 -2.85 -11.90
CA LEU A 195 7.80 -1.95 -12.78
C LEU A 195 7.18 -2.68 -13.99
N PRO A 196 7.88 -3.61 -14.68
CA PRO A 196 7.27 -4.37 -15.77
C PRO A 196 6.06 -5.21 -15.32
N VAL A 197 6.12 -5.80 -14.12
CA VAL A 197 4.99 -6.56 -13.56
C VAL A 197 3.80 -5.64 -13.36
N LEU A 198 3.97 -4.50 -12.68
CA LEU A 198 2.90 -3.53 -12.44
C LEU A 198 2.25 -3.04 -13.74
N VAL A 199 3.08 -2.64 -14.71
CA VAL A 199 2.61 -2.19 -16.03
C VAL A 199 1.87 -3.30 -16.76
N SER A 200 2.37 -4.53 -16.71
CA SER A 200 1.71 -5.68 -17.33
C SER A 200 0.35 -5.99 -16.69
N THR A 201 0.24 -5.89 -15.37
CA THR A 201 -1.00 -6.08 -14.62
C THR A 201 -2.03 -5.04 -15.03
N ILE A 202 -1.69 -3.74 -14.96
CA ILE A 202 -2.61 -2.66 -15.33
C ILE A 202 -3.11 -2.81 -16.78
N ARG A 203 -2.23 -3.23 -17.69
CA ARG A 203 -2.60 -3.50 -19.09
C ARG A 203 -3.55 -4.69 -19.22
N LYS A 204 -3.25 -5.81 -18.55
CA LYS A 204 -4.10 -7.02 -18.57
C LYS A 204 -5.48 -6.78 -17.97
N LEU A 205 -5.59 -5.90 -16.97
CA LEU A 205 -6.86 -5.50 -16.37
C LEU A 205 -7.62 -4.43 -17.14
N GLY A 206 -7.05 -3.92 -18.25
CA GLY A 206 -7.77 -3.00 -19.13
C GLY A 206 -8.06 -1.63 -18.53
N PHE A 207 -7.34 -1.18 -17.48
CA PHE A 207 -7.62 0.09 -16.81
C PHE A 207 -7.51 1.32 -17.73
N ALA A 208 -6.80 1.20 -18.86
CA ALA A 208 -6.80 2.25 -19.89
C ALA A 208 -8.22 2.61 -20.38
N ASN A 209 -9.14 1.65 -20.34
CA ASN A 209 -10.53 1.78 -20.73
C ASN A 209 -11.47 2.08 -19.55
N ALA A 210 -10.96 2.15 -18.31
CA ALA A 210 -11.78 2.44 -17.13
C ALA A 210 -12.38 3.85 -17.26
N ARG A 211 -13.71 3.92 -17.24
CA ARG A 211 -14.49 5.16 -17.26
C ARG A 211 -15.67 5.00 -16.32
N HIS A 212 -16.10 6.10 -15.71
CA HIS A 212 -17.34 6.12 -14.95
C HIS A 212 -18.50 5.72 -15.86
N SER A 213 -19.31 4.76 -15.42
CA SER A 213 -20.59 4.48 -16.04
C SER A 213 -21.48 5.71 -15.88
N ARG A 214 -22.16 6.13 -16.94
CA ARG A 214 -23.27 7.06 -16.80
C ARG A 214 -24.43 6.26 -16.23
N VAL A 215 -24.78 6.50 -14.96
CA VAL A 215 -25.98 5.91 -14.36
C VAL A 215 -27.19 6.53 -15.06
N PRO A 216 -28.08 5.72 -15.67
CA PRO A 216 -29.32 6.22 -16.27
C PRO A 216 -30.17 6.95 -15.24
N GLU A 217 -30.88 7.98 -15.68
CA GLU A 217 -31.73 8.79 -14.80
C GLU A 217 -32.83 7.91 -14.16
N GLY A 218 -32.81 7.76 -12.83
CA GLY A 218 -33.79 6.98 -12.06
C GLY A 218 -33.30 5.63 -11.52
N GLU A 219 -32.08 5.18 -11.85
CA GLU A 219 -31.51 3.96 -11.28
C GLU A 219 -30.63 4.23 -10.04
N PRO A 220 -30.60 3.32 -9.05
CA PRO A 220 -29.73 3.46 -7.89
C PRO A 220 -28.25 3.37 -8.32
N VAL A 221 -27.42 4.25 -7.78
CA VAL A 221 -25.96 4.24 -8.01
C VAL A 221 -25.35 3.08 -7.21
N ASP A 222 -24.66 2.17 -7.89
CA ASP A 222 -23.77 1.20 -7.25
C ASP A 222 -22.48 1.91 -6.83
N TRP A 223 -22.36 2.19 -5.53
CA TRP A 223 -21.20 2.87 -4.96
C TRP A 223 -19.94 2.00 -4.98
N ASP A 224 -20.07 0.68 -4.88
CA ASP A 224 -18.92 -0.22 -4.87
C ASP A 224 -18.30 -0.30 -6.27
N GLU A 225 -19.14 -0.38 -7.31
CA GLU A 225 -18.70 -0.29 -8.70
C GLU A 225 -18.06 1.07 -9.00
N PHE A 226 -18.65 2.16 -8.49
CA PHE A 226 -18.11 3.51 -8.65
C PHE A 226 -16.72 3.65 -8.01
N ILE A 227 -16.57 3.25 -6.74
CA ILE A 227 -15.29 3.32 -6.00
C ILE A 227 -14.22 2.46 -6.68
N LEU A 228 -14.61 1.28 -7.16
CA LEU A 228 -13.71 0.38 -7.89
C LEU A 228 -13.19 1.07 -9.17
N LYS A 229 -14.07 1.69 -9.95
CA LYS A 229 -13.70 2.41 -11.18
C LYS A 229 -12.85 3.65 -10.89
N GLU A 230 -13.19 4.42 -9.87
CA GLU A 230 -12.41 5.59 -9.47
C GLU A 230 -10.99 5.19 -9.03
N THR A 231 -10.88 4.09 -8.30
CA THR A 231 -9.60 3.49 -7.93
C THR A 231 -8.79 3.10 -9.16
N GLN A 232 -9.40 2.46 -10.16
CA GLN A 232 -8.72 2.08 -11.41
C GLN A 232 -8.23 3.30 -12.21
N ILE A 233 -9.04 4.36 -12.28
CA ILE A 233 -8.69 5.62 -12.94
C ILE A 233 -7.50 6.28 -12.23
N SER A 234 -7.52 6.29 -10.89
CA SER A 234 -6.43 6.80 -10.06
C SER A 234 -5.14 6.00 -10.26
N LEU A 235 -5.22 4.66 -10.28
CA LEU A 235 -4.09 3.77 -10.54
C LEU A 235 -3.50 3.97 -11.95
N GLN A 236 -4.35 4.21 -12.94
CA GLN A 236 -3.93 4.48 -14.31
C GLN A 236 -3.18 5.80 -14.43
N HIS A 237 -3.63 6.87 -13.75
CA HIS A 237 -2.93 8.16 -13.71
C HIS A 237 -1.61 8.08 -12.95
N ASN A 238 -1.57 7.30 -11.87
CA ASN A 238 -0.37 7.13 -11.04
C ASN A 238 0.59 6.07 -11.60
N ARG A 239 0.48 5.64 -12.86
CA ARG A 239 1.42 4.66 -13.46
C ARG A 239 2.88 5.14 -13.43
N ASP A 240 3.09 6.45 -13.39
CA ASP A 240 4.41 7.09 -13.33
C ASP A 240 4.84 7.41 -11.89
N ILE A 241 4.59 6.51 -10.92
CA ILE A 241 5.08 6.67 -9.51
C ILE A 241 6.58 6.99 -9.49
N GLY A 242 7.38 6.45 -10.42
CA GLY A 242 8.80 6.78 -10.53
C GLY A 242 9.12 8.24 -10.89
N LYS A 243 8.17 8.96 -11.51
CA LYS A 243 8.26 10.40 -11.81
C LYS A 243 7.70 11.23 -10.64
N VAL A 244 6.53 10.86 -10.10
CA VAL A 244 5.88 11.56 -8.98
C VAL A 244 6.72 11.45 -7.69
N VAL A 245 7.25 10.26 -7.39
CA VAL A 245 8.13 10.02 -6.24
C VAL A 245 9.57 10.43 -6.55
N GLY A 246 9.99 10.45 -7.82
CA GLY A 246 11.27 11.05 -8.23
C GLY A 246 11.31 12.56 -7.96
N ASP A 247 10.21 13.26 -8.23
CA ASP A 247 10.05 14.68 -7.93
C ASP A 247 9.90 14.93 -6.41
N ALA A 248 9.20 14.04 -5.68
CA ALA A 248 9.08 14.10 -4.21
C ALA A 248 10.40 13.75 -3.48
N ALA A 249 11.18 12.78 -3.95
CA ALA A 249 12.50 12.46 -3.43
C ALA A 249 13.50 13.60 -3.67
N THR A 250 13.34 14.33 -4.78
CA THR A 250 14.10 15.57 -5.04
C THR A 250 13.73 16.67 -4.05
N MET A 251 12.46 16.74 -3.62
CA MET A 251 12.03 17.63 -2.53
C MET A 251 12.59 17.19 -1.16
N CYS A 252 12.56 15.91 -0.80
CA CYS A 252 13.09 15.43 0.49
C CYS A 252 14.63 15.54 0.58
N LEU A 253 15.36 15.34 -0.51
CA LEU A 253 16.83 15.52 -0.55
C LEU A 253 17.25 17.01 -0.47
N SER A 254 16.37 17.95 -0.84
CA SER A 254 16.62 19.39 -0.67
C SER A 254 16.53 19.88 0.78
N ILE A 255 15.98 19.06 1.68
CA ILE A 255 15.90 19.36 3.13
C ILE A 255 17.14 18.82 3.88
N GLY A 256 17.86 17.86 3.30
CA GLY A 256 19.00 17.19 3.94
C GLY A 256 20.40 17.71 3.57
N THR A 257 20.53 18.81 2.82
CA THR A 257 21.84 19.34 2.36
C THR A 257 22.16 20.75 2.89
N SER A 258 21.52 21.18 3.97
CA SER A 258 21.91 22.40 4.70
C SER A 258 22.29 22.08 6.15
N THR A 259 23.41 21.38 6.31
CA THR A 259 24.33 21.51 7.45
C THR A 259 25.73 21.15 6.99
#